data_AF-A0A6N7BKD3-F1
#
_entry.id   AF-A0A6N7BKD3-F1
#
_cell.length_a   1.000
_cell.length_b   1.000
_cell.length_c   1.000
_cell.angle_alpha   90.00
_cell.angle_beta   90.00
_cell.angle_gamma   90.00
#
_symmetry.space_group_name_H-M   'P 1'
#
loop_
_entity.id
_entity.type
_entity.pdbx_description
1 polymer ?
#
loop_
_entity_poly.entity_id
_entity_poly.type
_entity_poly.pdbx_seq_one_letter_code
_entity_poly.pdbx_strand_id
1 'polypeptide(L)'
;MKDPLKIIAENMLRDGLLDISNKSDEEILVEIKNIFTNHLKNSGEIEFSIDHRKGLLSQARKFRKEKNLFYSNVFYSLFIEHWFNNIVFVSIRRKQFNTAYVNDIIRNTNIKSKMTWLLELFGLEPIPEKHFDVISKLFENRNSFVHYKWKSFNLRKNDFSENSIKQLTDLEQVEKTVKYLQNYENRKIFNSKKSVARKF
;
A
#
# COMPACT_ATOMS: atom_id res chain seq x y z
N MET A 1 -15.84 1.55 17.22
CA MET A 1 -14.58 0.78 17.23
C MET A 1 -14.81 -0.46 16.38
N LYS A 2 -13.88 -0.87 15.50
CA LYS A 2 -14.07 -2.11 14.73
C LYS A 2 -13.92 -3.32 15.66
N ASP A 3 -14.68 -4.38 15.41
CA ASP A 3 -14.53 -5.66 16.08
C ASP A 3 -13.09 -6.19 15.89
N PRO A 4 -12.34 -6.49 16.98
CA PRO A 4 -11.00 -7.07 16.89
C PRO A 4 -10.93 -8.36 16.06
N LEU A 5 -11.98 -9.20 16.08
CA LEU A 5 -12.02 -10.45 15.32
C LEU A 5 -12.01 -10.19 13.82
N LYS A 6 -12.70 -9.14 13.34
CA LYS A 6 -12.65 -8.71 11.93
C LYS A 6 -11.24 -8.39 11.46
N ILE A 7 -10.47 -7.72 12.33
CA ILE A 7 -9.12 -7.29 12.00
C ILE A 7 -8.21 -8.52 11.90
N ILE A 8 -8.35 -9.46 12.83
CA ILE A 8 -7.60 -10.72 12.82
C ILE A 8 -7.95 -11.53 11.57
N ALA A 9 -9.24 -11.72 11.27
CA ALA A 9 -9.70 -12.46 10.09
C ALA A 9 -9.20 -11.83 8.77
N GLU A 10 -9.30 -10.49 8.63
CA GLU A 10 -8.77 -9.78 7.45
C GLU A 10 -7.26 -10.01 7.29
N ASN A 11 -6.49 -10.02 8.38
CA ASN A 11 -5.04 -10.25 8.33
C ASN A 11 -4.69 -11.71 8.03
N MET A 12 -5.39 -12.68 8.63
CA MET A 12 -5.19 -14.10 8.32
C MET A 12 -5.49 -14.42 6.86
N LEU A 13 -6.57 -13.86 6.31
CA LEU A 13 -6.90 -13.97 4.88
C LEU A 13 -5.82 -13.33 4.01
N ARG A 14 -5.32 -12.15 4.42
CA ARG A 14 -4.24 -11.45 3.71
C ARG A 14 -2.97 -12.30 3.68
N ASP A 15 -2.60 -12.91 4.78
CA ASP A 15 -1.38 -13.72 4.90
C ASP A 15 -1.51 -15.10 4.24
N GLY A 16 -2.72 -15.48 3.80
CA GLY A 16 -2.99 -16.79 3.21
C GLY A 16 -3.11 -17.91 4.27
N LEU A 17 -3.29 -17.55 5.54
CA LEU A 17 -3.50 -18.48 6.65
C LEU A 17 -4.95 -18.95 6.75
N LEU A 18 -5.88 -18.17 6.20
CA LEU A 18 -7.32 -18.45 6.23
C LEU A 18 -7.85 -18.51 4.80
N ASP A 19 -8.43 -19.65 4.41
CA ASP A 19 -9.23 -19.76 3.20
C ASP A 19 -10.71 -19.82 3.56
N ILE A 20 -11.46 -18.82 3.14
CA ILE A 20 -12.90 -18.70 3.38
C ILE A 20 -13.75 -19.26 2.23
N SER A 21 -13.14 -19.89 1.22
CA SER A 21 -13.88 -20.53 0.13
C SER A 21 -14.81 -21.61 0.68
N ASN A 22 -16.10 -21.53 0.34
CA ASN A 22 -17.09 -22.56 0.64
C ASN A 22 -17.28 -22.86 2.14
N LYS A 23 -16.97 -21.91 3.03
CA LYS A 23 -17.16 -22.05 4.48
C LYS A 23 -18.31 -21.18 4.99
N SER A 24 -19.04 -21.67 5.98
CA SER A 24 -20.01 -20.88 6.75
C SER A 24 -19.29 -19.91 7.71
N ASP A 25 -20.06 -18.97 8.25
CA ASP A 25 -19.55 -18.00 9.21
C ASP A 25 -19.01 -18.70 10.49
N GLU A 26 -19.70 -19.75 10.95
CA GLU A 26 -19.28 -20.55 12.11
C GLU A 26 -17.98 -21.33 11.82
N GLU A 27 -17.86 -21.93 10.65
CA GLU A 27 -16.65 -22.67 10.24
C GLU A 27 -15.42 -21.77 10.20
N ILE A 28 -15.58 -20.54 9.71
CA ILE A 28 -14.53 -19.53 9.66
C ILE A 28 -14.08 -19.14 11.08
N LEU A 29 -15.03 -18.94 12.01
CA LEU A 29 -14.70 -18.62 13.40
C LEU A 29 -13.96 -19.75 14.11
N VAL A 30 -14.37 -21.00 13.87
CA VAL A 30 -13.69 -22.19 14.41
C VAL A 30 -12.26 -22.28 13.87
N GLU A 31 -12.06 -22.05 12.57
CA GLU A 31 -10.75 -22.07 11.95
C GLU A 31 -9.83 -20.96 12.48
N ILE A 32 -10.33 -19.73 12.62
CA ILE A 32 -9.58 -18.62 13.23
C ILE A 32 -9.13 -19.00 14.64
N LYS A 33 -10.05 -19.55 15.46
CA LYS A 33 -9.74 -19.99 16.83
C LYS A 33 -8.67 -21.07 16.83
N ASN A 34 -8.74 -22.03 15.91
CA ASN A 34 -7.77 -23.12 15.80
C ASN A 34 -6.38 -22.60 15.40
N ILE A 35 -6.30 -21.75 14.38
CA ILE A 35 -5.03 -21.13 13.95
C ILE A 35 -4.42 -20.35 15.11
N PHE A 36 -5.21 -19.51 15.77
CA PHE A 36 -4.74 -18.69 16.88
C PHE A 36 -4.25 -19.55 18.06
N THR A 37 -5.01 -20.57 18.45
CA THR A 37 -4.65 -21.48 19.55
C THR A 37 -3.37 -22.26 19.22
N ASN A 38 -3.24 -22.75 17.98
CA ASN A 38 -2.05 -23.48 17.56
C ASN A 38 -0.81 -22.58 17.52
N HIS A 39 -0.96 -21.33 17.07
CA HIS A 39 0.14 -20.36 17.05
C HIS A 39 0.63 -20.04 18.46
N LEU A 40 -0.29 -19.81 19.39
CA LEU A 40 0.03 -19.59 20.82
C LEU A 40 0.74 -20.78 21.45
N LYS A 41 0.33 -22.02 21.14
CA LYS A 41 0.97 -23.24 21.66
C LYS A 41 2.39 -23.45 21.11
N ASN A 42 2.63 -23.12 19.85
CA ASN A 42 3.88 -23.46 19.17
C ASN A 42 4.95 -22.38 19.30
N SER A 43 4.57 -21.11 19.30
CA SER A 43 5.51 -19.98 19.30
C SER A 43 5.43 -19.12 20.55
N GLY A 44 4.27 -19.03 21.19
CA GLY A 44 4.03 -18.16 22.35
C GLY A 44 4.08 -16.65 22.05
N GLU A 45 4.48 -16.25 20.84
CA GLU A 45 4.66 -14.85 20.45
C GLU A 45 3.54 -14.39 19.52
N ILE A 46 3.06 -13.16 19.73
CA ILE A 46 2.12 -12.49 18.83
C ILE A 46 2.74 -11.17 18.41
N GLU A 47 3.04 -11.03 17.12
CA GLU A 47 3.50 -9.78 16.54
C GLU A 47 2.32 -8.93 16.05
N PHE A 48 2.24 -7.69 16.53
CA PHE A 48 1.25 -6.72 16.07
C PHE A 48 1.92 -5.64 15.22
N SER A 49 1.35 -5.38 14.03
CA SER A 49 1.75 -4.25 13.19
C SER A 49 0.59 -3.26 13.03
N ILE A 50 0.91 -1.97 13.11
CA ILE A 50 -0.08 -0.90 12.98
C ILE A 50 -0.10 -0.41 11.53
N ASP A 51 -1.26 -0.54 10.88
CA ASP A 51 -1.46 -0.04 9.52
C ASP A 51 -1.80 1.46 9.51
N HIS A 52 -0.78 2.28 9.24
CA HIS A 52 -0.94 3.73 9.14
C HIS A 52 -1.48 4.23 7.78
N ARG A 53 -1.70 3.36 6.79
CA ARG A 53 -2.06 3.78 5.41
C ARG A 53 -3.33 4.62 5.35
N LYS A 54 -4.35 4.31 6.17
CA LYS A 54 -5.59 5.11 6.24
C LYS A 54 -5.33 6.52 6.77
N GLY A 55 -4.48 6.64 7.79
CA GLY A 55 -4.08 7.92 8.35
C GLY A 55 -3.33 8.76 7.31
N LEU A 56 -2.35 8.15 6.63
CA LEU A 56 -1.59 8.81 5.56
C LEU A 56 -2.50 9.34 4.45
N LEU A 57 -3.44 8.51 3.96
CA LEU A 57 -4.35 8.92 2.90
C LEU A 57 -5.34 10.01 3.37
N SER A 58 -5.78 9.97 4.62
CA SER A 58 -6.60 11.03 5.21
C SER A 58 -5.85 12.36 5.25
N GLN A 59 -4.58 12.35 5.68
CA GLN A 59 -3.74 13.55 5.70
C GLN A 59 -3.46 14.07 4.28
N ALA A 60 -3.15 13.19 3.33
CA ALA A 60 -2.94 13.57 1.93
C ALA A 60 -4.14 14.35 1.36
N ARG A 61 -5.36 13.85 1.63
CA ARG A 61 -6.63 14.46 1.21
C ARG A 61 -6.91 15.76 1.95
N LYS A 62 -6.59 15.84 3.24
CA LYS A 62 -6.70 17.07 4.04
C LYS A 62 -5.83 18.19 3.44
N PHE A 63 -4.53 17.94 3.25
CA PHE A 63 -3.63 18.93 2.66
C PHE A 63 -4.01 19.33 1.24
N ARG A 64 -4.57 18.39 0.44
CA ARG A 64 -5.12 18.71 -0.87
C ARG A 64 -6.25 19.73 -0.77
N LYS A 65 -7.20 19.55 0.15
CA LYS A 65 -8.33 20.47 0.38
C LYS A 65 -7.83 21.85 0.84
N GLU A 66 -6.79 21.88 1.65
CA GLU A 66 -6.12 23.09 2.14
C GLU A 66 -5.20 23.74 1.09
N LYS A 67 -5.17 23.22 -0.15
CA LYS A 67 -4.29 23.66 -1.25
C LYS A 67 -2.79 23.57 -0.94
N ASN A 68 -2.40 22.81 0.08
CA ASN A 68 -1.01 22.55 0.41
C ASN A 68 -0.50 21.32 -0.37
N LEU A 69 -0.18 21.56 -1.65
CA LEU A 69 0.08 20.49 -2.62
C LEU A 69 1.36 19.70 -2.32
N PHE A 70 2.38 20.33 -1.74
CA PHE A 70 3.63 19.67 -1.39
C PHE A 70 3.44 18.61 -0.30
N TYR A 71 2.79 18.96 0.82
CA TYR A 71 2.49 17.97 1.85
C TYR A 71 1.50 16.91 1.35
N SER A 72 0.51 17.30 0.55
CA SER A 72 -0.39 16.33 -0.07
C SER A 72 0.39 15.28 -0.88
N ASN A 73 1.32 15.72 -1.73
CA ASN A 73 2.21 14.86 -2.52
C ASN A 73 3.06 13.93 -1.62
N VAL A 74 3.65 14.46 -0.54
CA VAL A 74 4.44 13.67 0.42
C VAL A 74 3.58 12.56 1.03
N PHE A 75 2.39 12.87 1.54
CA PHE A 75 1.53 11.88 2.18
C PHE A 75 0.95 10.85 1.19
N TYR A 76 0.64 11.23 -0.05
CA TYR A 76 0.31 10.25 -1.09
C TYR A 76 1.50 9.33 -1.39
N SER A 77 2.72 9.88 -1.50
CA SER A 77 3.93 9.10 -1.75
C SER A 77 4.17 8.06 -0.65
N LEU A 78 4.04 8.47 0.62
CA LEU A 78 4.16 7.57 1.78
C LEU A 78 3.09 6.48 1.76
N PHE A 79 1.84 6.82 1.44
CA PHE A 79 0.78 5.82 1.30
C PHE A 79 1.13 4.76 0.25
N ILE A 80 1.59 5.19 -0.94
CA ILE A 80 1.93 4.28 -2.04
C ILE A 80 3.15 3.42 -1.68
N GLU A 81 4.18 4.01 -1.06
CA GLU A 81 5.35 3.29 -0.56
C GLU A 81 4.95 2.20 0.44
N HIS A 82 4.14 2.55 1.44
CA HIS A 82 3.63 1.60 2.43
C HIS A 82 2.74 0.52 1.80
N TRP A 83 1.99 0.87 0.76
CA TRP A 83 1.19 -0.09 0.01
C TRP A 83 2.08 -1.14 -0.66
N PHE A 84 3.12 -0.74 -1.41
CA PHE A 84 4.03 -1.69 -2.04
C PHE A 84 4.81 -2.51 -1.02
N ASN A 85 5.29 -1.89 0.06
CA ASN A 85 5.97 -2.61 1.14
C ASN A 85 5.07 -3.70 1.74
N ASN A 86 3.78 -3.42 1.94
CA ASN A 86 2.81 -4.43 2.39
C ASN A 86 2.58 -5.54 1.35
N ILE A 87 2.55 -5.22 0.04
CA ILE A 87 2.46 -6.25 -1.01
C ILE A 87 3.67 -7.19 -0.97
N VAL A 88 4.88 -6.62 -0.85
CA VAL A 88 6.13 -7.40 -0.72
C VAL A 88 6.08 -8.30 0.53
N PHE A 89 5.75 -7.72 1.68
CA PHE A 89 5.66 -8.45 2.95
C PHE A 89 4.69 -9.63 2.87
N VAL A 90 3.46 -9.38 2.39
CA VAL A 90 2.44 -10.42 2.27
C VAL A 90 2.86 -11.51 1.27
N SER A 91 3.46 -11.12 0.14
CA SER A 91 3.87 -12.08 -0.89
C SER A 91 4.97 -13.02 -0.41
N ILE A 92 5.95 -12.49 0.35
CA ILE A 92 7.02 -13.29 0.93
C ILE A 92 6.48 -14.20 2.04
N ARG A 93 5.59 -13.70 2.90
CA ARG A 93 4.95 -14.50 3.95
C ARG A 93 4.13 -15.66 3.41
N ARG A 94 3.37 -15.46 2.33
CA ARG A 94 2.62 -16.53 1.65
C ARG A 94 3.52 -17.63 1.10
N LYS A 95 4.76 -17.30 0.74
CA LYS A 95 5.78 -18.25 0.30
C LYS A 95 6.57 -18.88 1.47
N GLN A 96 6.21 -18.58 2.71
CA GLN A 96 6.85 -19.09 3.94
C GLN A 96 8.37 -18.83 4.00
N PHE A 97 8.84 -17.78 3.34
CA PHE A 97 10.23 -17.34 3.45
C PHE A 97 10.47 -16.61 4.77
N ASN A 98 11.74 -16.59 5.20
CA ASN A 98 12.17 -15.87 6.40
C ASN A 98 11.85 -14.37 6.28
N THR A 99 11.20 -13.80 7.30
CA THR A 99 10.83 -12.39 7.38
C THR A 99 12.03 -11.44 7.36
N ALA A 100 13.23 -11.91 7.75
CA ALA A 100 14.46 -11.15 7.62
C ALA A 100 14.71 -10.67 6.17
N TYR A 101 14.42 -11.52 5.18
CA TYR A 101 14.57 -11.16 3.77
C TYR A 101 13.59 -10.08 3.31
N VAL A 102 12.43 -9.97 3.97
CA VAL A 102 11.45 -8.92 3.65
C VAL A 102 12.06 -7.54 3.88
N ASN A 103 12.72 -7.37 5.03
CA ASN A 103 13.32 -6.09 5.38
C ASN A 103 14.44 -5.73 4.41
N ASP A 104 15.26 -6.70 4.00
CA ASP A 104 16.31 -6.48 3.02
C ASP A 104 15.76 -6.11 1.64
N ILE A 105 14.72 -6.81 1.17
CA ILE A 105 14.07 -6.48 -0.10
C ILE A 105 13.44 -5.09 -0.04
N ILE A 106 12.71 -4.76 1.03
CA ILE A 106 12.07 -3.45 1.17
C ILE A 106 13.11 -2.32 1.18
N ARG A 107 14.23 -2.49 1.90
CA ARG A 107 15.29 -1.49 2.03
C ARG A 107 16.10 -1.31 0.75
N ASN A 108 16.40 -2.40 0.03
CA ASN A 108 17.31 -2.37 -1.10
C ASN A 108 16.62 -2.23 -2.47
N THR A 109 15.28 -2.26 -2.52
CA THR A 109 14.54 -2.03 -3.77
C THR A 109 13.96 -0.62 -3.82
N ASN A 110 14.10 0.04 -4.97
CA ASN A 110 13.42 1.31 -5.23
C ASN A 110 11.95 1.09 -5.64
N ILE A 111 11.16 2.16 -5.66
CA ILE A 111 9.73 2.10 -6.03
C ILE A 111 9.53 1.53 -7.45
N LYS A 112 10.40 1.87 -8.40
CA LYS A 112 10.35 1.35 -9.78
C LYS A 112 10.44 -0.18 -9.83
N SER A 113 11.37 -0.74 -9.06
CA SER A 113 11.54 -2.19 -8.93
C SER A 113 10.30 -2.85 -8.31
N LYS A 114 9.74 -2.23 -7.26
CA LYS A 114 8.51 -2.69 -6.60
C LYS A 114 7.26 -2.64 -7.49
N MET A 115 7.26 -1.82 -8.55
CA MET A 115 6.16 -1.71 -9.52
C MET A 115 6.26 -2.64 -10.73
N THR A 116 7.43 -3.25 -10.95
CA THR A 116 7.78 -3.98 -12.18
C THR A 116 8.16 -5.42 -11.84
N TRP A 117 9.43 -5.79 -12.01
CA TRP A 117 9.93 -7.16 -11.92
C TRP A 117 9.65 -7.82 -10.56
N LEU A 118 9.59 -7.04 -9.47
CA LEU A 118 9.36 -7.63 -8.14
C LEU A 118 7.94 -8.18 -7.99
N LEU A 119 6.94 -7.57 -8.65
CA LEU A 119 5.58 -8.13 -8.68
C LEU A 119 5.57 -9.43 -9.47
N GLU A 120 6.23 -9.46 -10.62
CA GLU A 120 6.31 -10.65 -11.48
C GLU A 120 6.97 -11.83 -10.75
N LEU A 121 8.03 -11.56 -9.97
CA LEU A 121 8.69 -12.57 -9.14
C LEU A 121 7.75 -13.19 -8.09
N PHE A 122 6.74 -12.43 -7.65
CA PHE A 122 5.68 -12.91 -6.75
C PHE A 122 4.49 -13.54 -7.48
N GLY A 123 4.53 -13.66 -8.81
CA GLY A 123 3.40 -14.14 -9.61
C GLY A 123 2.27 -13.12 -9.72
N LEU A 124 2.57 -11.85 -9.50
CA LEU A 124 1.63 -10.73 -9.56
C LEU A 124 1.83 -9.94 -10.85
N GLU A 125 0.74 -9.42 -11.40
CA GLU A 125 0.78 -8.60 -12.61
C GLU A 125 1.48 -7.26 -12.35
N PRO A 126 2.36 -6.78 -13.25
CA PRO A 126 2.92 -5.44 -13.18
C PRO A 126 1.86 -4.35 -13.11
N ILE A 127 2.26 -3.18 -12.59
CA ILE A 127 1.40 -2.00 -12.60
C ILE A 127 1.32 -1.45 -14.04
N PRO A 128 0.12 -1.18 -14.59
CA PRO A 128 -0.05 -0.60 -15.92
C PRO A 128 0.68 0.74 -16.06
N GLU A 129 1.23 0.97 -17.25
CA GLU A 129 2.07 2.15 -17.58
C GLU A 129 1.43 3.48 -17.16
N LYS A 130 0.13 3.66 -17.44
CA LYS A 130 -0.64 4.84 -17.00
C LYS A 130 -0.50 5.14 -15.49
N HIS A 131 -0.53 4.12 -14.63
CA HIS A 131 -0.39 4.30 -13.19
C HIS A 131 1.07 4.39 -12.78
N PHE A 132 1.96 3.68 -13.47
CA PHE A 132 3.40 3.75 -13.28
C PHE A 132 3.91 5.19 -13.47
N ASP A 133 3.49 5.89 -14.52
CA ASP A 133 3.93 7.26 -14.82
C ASP A 133 3.46 8.25 -13.75
N VAL A 134 2.21 8.10 -13.29
CA VAL A 134 1.65 8.93 -12.22
C VAL A 134 2.44 8.74 -10.93
N ILE A 135 2.76 7.50 -10.56
CA ILE A 135 3.56 7.20 -9.36
C ILE A 135 4.98 7.72 -9.52
N SER A 136 5.59 7.52 -10.68
CA SER A 136 6.96 7.97 -10.95
C SER A 136 7.08 9.49 -10.81
N LYS A 137 6.14 10.25 -11.40
CA LYS A 137 6.08 11.70 -11.26
C LYS A 137 5.81 12.14 -9.82
N LEU A 138 4.93 11.43 -9.10
CA LEU A 138 4.65 11.70 -7.69
C LEU A 138 5.93 11.58 -6.85
N PHE A 139 6.70 10.50 -7.01
CA PHE A 139 7.95 10.27 -6.27
C PHE A 139 9.06 11.23 -6.70
N GLU A 140 9.16 11.61 -7.97
CA GLU A 140 10.09 12.66 -8.42
C GLU A 140 9.80 13.99 -7.72
N ASN A 141 8.53 14.41 -7.71
CA ASN A 141 8.09 15.63 -7.03
C ASN A 141 8.36 15.57 -5.52
N ARG A 142 8.07 14.45 -4.86
CA ARG A 142 8.41 14.24 -3.44
C ARG A 142 9.90 14.37 -3.20
N ASN A 143 10.73 13.73 -4.02
CA ASN A 143 12.18 13.75 -3.86
C ASN A 143 12.75 15.15 -4.10
N SER A 144 12.22 15.89 -5.08
CA SER A 144 12.60 17.27 -5.31
C SER A 144 12.28 18.16 -4.10
N PHE A 145 11.09 18.03 -3.52
CA PHE A 145 10.67 18.76 -2.33
C PHE A 145 11.48 18.39 -1.08
N VAL A 146 11.58 17.10 -0.75
CA VAL A 146 12.23 16.61 0.48
C VAL A 146 13.74 16.84 0.48
N HIS A 147 14.39 16.69 -0.68
CA HIS A 147 15.85 16.84 -0.80
C HIS A 147 16.29 18.23 -1.27
N TYR A 148 15.41 19.23 -1.17
CA TYR A 148 15.69 20.60 -1.58
C TYR A 148 16.29 20.72 -3.00
N LYS A 149 15.88 19.86 -3.94
CA LYS A 149 16.24 19.96 -5.36
C LYS A 149 15.23 20.84 -6.09
N TRP A 150 15.04 22.06 -5.59
CA TRP A 150 14.11 23.03 -6.14
C TRP A 150 14.58 23.39 -7.55
N LYS A 151 13.70 23.26 -8.56
CA LYS A 151 14.01 23.74 -9.91
C LYS A 151 14.09 25.27 -9.85
N SER A 152 15.24 25.83 -10.20
CA SER A 152 15.42 27.28 -10.31
C SER A 152 14.66 27.76 -11.54
N PHE A 153 13.71 28.68 -11.38
CA PHE A 153 12.99 29.25 -12.50
C PHE A 153 13.67 30.53 -12.96
N ASN A 154 13.90 30.66 -14.27
CA ASN A 154 14.45 31.89 -14.83
C ASN A 154 13.31 32.89 -15.08
N LEU A 155 13.21 33.90 -14.22
CA LEU A 155 12.18 34.95 -14.31
C LEU A 155 12.20 35.70 -15.66
N ARG A 156 13.33 35.74 -16.38
CA ARG A 156 13.43 36.43 -17.68
C ARG A 156 12.77 35.67 -18.84
N LYS A 157 12.46 34.38 -18.67
CA LYS A 157 11.89 33.55 -19.74
C LYS A 157 10.37 33.39 -19.68
N ASN A 158 9.67 34.05 -18.74
CA ASN A 158 8.25 33.79 -18.47
C ASN A 158 7.93 32.30 -18.18
N ASP A 159 8.92 31.51 -17.74
CA ASP A 159 8.74 30.11 -17.35
C ASP A 159 7.89 29.95 -16.07
N PHE A 160 7.60 31.07 -15.39
CA PHE A 160 6.73 31.15 -14.22
C PHE A 160 5.24 31.22 -14.62
N SER A 161 4.79 30.26 -15.44
CA SER A 161 3.36 30.11 -15.72
C SER A 161 2.65 29.43 -14.54
N GLU A 162 1.37 29.72 -14.31
CA GLU A 162 0.51 28.93 -13.40
C GLU A 162 0.57 27.42 -13.70
N ASN A 163 0.95 27.03 -14.93
CA ASN A 163 1.16 25.64 -15.31
C ASN A 163 2.33 24.98 -14.57
N SER A 164 3.35 25.74 -14.15
CA SER A 164 4.49 25.24 -13.38
C SER A 164 4.08 24.81 -11.96
N ILE A 165 3.07 25.47 -11.39
CA ILE A 165 2.43 25.07 -10.12
C ILE A 165 1.42 23.92 -10.36
N LYS A 166 0.66 23.93 -11.47
CA LYS A 166 -0.19 22.78 -11.87
C LYS A 166 0.62 21.52 -12.18
N GLN A 167 1.90 21.64 -12.52
CA GLN A 167 2.82 20.51 -12.73
C GLN A 167 3.19 19.77 -11.44
N LEU A 168 2.83 20.29 -10.25
CA LEU A 168 2.91 19.61 -8.96
C LEU A 168 1.93 18.44 -8.86
N THR A 169 2.03 17.48 -9.79
CA THR A 169 1.21 16.25 -9.90
C THR A 169 -0.28 16.54 -10.04
N ASP A 170 -0.89 16.01 -11.11
CA ASP A 170 -2.34 15.94 -11.17
C ASP A 170 -2.85 15.02 -10.05
N LEU A 171 -3.17 15.61 -8.90
CA LEU A 171 -3.60 14.88 -7.70
C LEU A 171 -4.92 14.13 -7.93
N GLU A 172 -5.68 14.48 -8.97
CA GLU A 172 -6.83 13.69 -9.39
C GLU A 172 -6.39 12.34 -9.97
N GLN A 173 -5.36 12.33 -10.81
CA GLN A 173 -4.78 11.07 -11.32
C GLN A 173 -4.12 10.26 -10.20
N VAL A 174 -3.53 10.93 -9.20
CA VAL A 174 -3.01 10.26 -8.01
C VAL A 174 -4.12 9.54 -7.25
N GLU A 175 -5.28 10.19 -7.03
CA GLU A 175 -6.44 9.52 -6.40
C GLU A 175 -6.98 8.35 -7.23
N LYS A 176 -7.07 8.51 -8.56
CA LYS A 176 -7.44 7.39 -9.46
C LYS A 176 -6.47 6.22 -9.32
N THR A 177 -5.18 6.52 -9.20
CA THR A 177 -4.13 5.52 -8.99
C THR A 177 -4.21 4.87 -7.61
N VAL A 178 -4.46 5.64 -6.54
CA VAL A 178 -4.71 5.08 -5.19
C VAL A 178 -5.90 4.12 -5.21
N LYS A 179 -7.00 4.49 -5.88
CA LYS A 179 -8.18 3.63 -6.01
C LYS A 179 -7.86 2.36 -6.81
N TYR A 180 -7.08 2.48 -7.88
CA TYR A 180 -6.57 1.34 -8.63
C TYR A 180 -5.76 0.39 -7.74
N LEU A 181 -4.78 0.90 -6.96
CA LEU A 181 -3.95 0.08 -6.07
C LEU A 181 -4.79 -0.62 -4.98
N GLN A 182 -5.79 0.06 -4.42
CA GLN A 182 -6.71 -0.55 -3.46
C GLN A 182 -7.53 -1.69 -4.09
N ASN A 183 -7.99 -1.51 -5.33
CA ASN A 183 -8.69 -2.55 -6.08
C ASN A 183 -7.76 -3.70 -6.49
N TYR A 184 -6.51 -3.38 -6.84
CA TYR A 184 -5.48 -4.36 -7.12
C TYR A 184 -5.23 -5.26 -5.90
N GLU A 185 -4.99 -4.67 -4.73
CA GLU A 185 -4.82 -5.41 -3.47
C GLU A 185 -6.04 -6.30 -3.20
N ASN A 186 -7.26 -5.75 -3.35
CA ASN A 186 -8.48 -6.53 -3.16
C ASN A 186 -8.56 -7.75 -4.09
N ARG A 187 -8.23 -7.60 -5.37
CA ARG A 187 -8.33 -8.69 -6.36
C ARG A 187 -7.21 -9.70 -6.22
N LYS A 188 -5.96 -9.25 -6.08
CA LYS A 188 -4.77 -10.11 -6.17
C LYS A 188 -4.31 -10.65 -4.81
N ILE A 189 -4.54 -9.92 -3.72
CA ILE A 189 -4.20 -10.38 -2.38
C ILE A 189 -5.42 -11.03 -1.72
N PHE A 190 -6.55 -10.33 -1.69
CA PHE A 190 -7.75 -10.84 -1.01
C PHE A 190 -8.63 -11.74 -1.88
N ASN A 191 -8.27 -12.03 -3.13
CA ASN A 191 -9.10 -12.79 -4.08
C ASN A 191 -10.55 -12.26 -4.18
N SER A 192 -10.73 -10.94 -4.07
CA SER A 192 -12.02 -10.23 -4.02
C SER A 192 -12.89 -10.52 -2.78
N LYS A 193 -12.33 -11.15 -1.74
CA LYS A 193 -13.07 -11.59 -0.53
C LYS A 193 -12.91 -10.68 0.68
N LYS A 194 -12.29 -9.51 0.53
CA LYS A 194 -12.06 -8.55 1.64
C LYS A 194 -13.35 -8.09 2.32
N SER A 195 -14.45 -7.97 1.58
CA SER A 195 -15.76 -7.58 2.12
C SER A 195 -16.42 -8.70 2.95
N VAL A 196 -16.15 -9.97 2.62
CA VAL A 196 -16.65 -11.13 3.37
C VAL A 196 -15.99 -11.15 4.75
N ALA A 197 -14.67 -10.98 4.82
CA ALA A 197 -13.93 -10.85 6.09
C ALA A 197 -14.42 -9.71 7.01
N ARG A 198 -15.20 -8.74 6.49
CA ARG A 198 -15.77 -7.64 7.26
C ARG A 198 -17.16 -7.94 7.84
N LYS A 199 -17.83 -8.99 7.37
CA LYS A 199 -19.19 -9.32 7.80
C LYS A 199 -19.22 -9.86 9.23
N PHE A 200 -18.20 -10.62 9.64
CA PHE A 200 -18.04 -11.29 10.95
C PHE A 200 -17.87 -10.33 12.11
#